data_AF-A0A8I0H642-F1
#
_entry.id   AF-A0A8I0H642-F1
#
_cell.length_a   1.000
_cell.length_b   1.000
_cell.length_c   1.000
_cell.angle_alpha   90.00
_cell.angle_beta   90.00
_cell.angle_gamma   90.00
#
_symmetry.space_group_name_H-M   'P 1'
#
loop_
_entity.id
_entity.type
_entity.pdbx_description
1 polymer ?
#
loop_
_entity_poly.entity_id
_entity_poly.type
_entity_poly.pdbx_seq_one_letter_code
_entity_poly.pdbx_strand_id
1 'polypeptide(L)' 'TLGKVIIRLEDATSGSIIVNGEDITRLQGKKLRKSRQQYQMIFQDPYASLNPMQMVGDIISEPILNYKKLPKEEIKKEV' A
#
# COMPACT_ATOMS: atom_id res chain seq x y z
N THR A 1 -11.21 2.03 -11.86
CA THR A 1 -11.33 0.74 -12.59
C THR A 1 -10.69 -0.40 -11.80
N LEU A 2 -11.11 -1.65 -12.02
CA LEU A 2 -10.96 -2.84 -11.15
C LEU A 2 -9.80 -2.86 -10.14
N GLY A 3 -8.55 -2.63 -10.56
CA GLY A 3 -7.40 -2.63 -9.64
C GLY A 3 -7.58 -1.67 -8.45
N LYS A 4 -8.10 -0.46 -8.69
CA LYS A 4 -8.41 0.52 -7.63
C LYS A 4 -9.50 0.04 -6.67
N VAL A 5 -10.46 -0.75 -7.16
CA VAL A 5 -11.52 -1.35 -6.33
C VAL A 5 -10.94 -2.45 -5.44
N ILE A 6 -10.06 -3.30 -5.99
CA ILE A 6 -9.38 -4.37 -5.24
C ILE A 6 -8.55 -3.80 -4.08
N ILE A 7 -7.79 -2.72 -4.31
CA ILE A 7 -6.99 -2.07 -3.25
C ILE A 7 -7.80 -1.12 -2.36
N ARG A 8 -9.13 -1.06 -2.56
CA ARG A 8 -10.09 -0.22 -1.81
C ARG A 8 -9.74 1.27 -1.87
N LEU A 9 -9.26 1.75 -3.02
CA LEU A 9 -9.20 3.19 -3.34
C LEU A 9 -10.53 3.69 -3.91
N GLU A 10 -11.30 2.80 -4.53
CA GLU A 10 -12.66 3.03 -5.00
C GLU A 10 -13.59 2.00 -4.33
N ASP A 11 -14.85 2.39 -4.08
CA ASP A 11 -15.85 1.46 -3.56
C ASP A 11 -16.42 0.57 -4.67
N ALA A 12 -16.61 -0.71 -4.35
CA ALA A 12 -17.34 -1.62 -5.22
C ALA A 12 -18.82 -1.24 -5.19
N THR A 13 -19.43 -1.07 -6.36
CA THR A 13 -20.87 -0.79 -6.47
C THR A 13 -21.70 -1.97 -5.95
N SER A 14 -21.25 -3.20 -6.21
CA SER A 14 -21.86 -4.43 -5.72
C SER A 14 -20.84 -5.58 -5.71
N GLY A 15 -21.21 -6.72 -5.13
CA GLY A 15 -20.35 -7.89 -5.04
C GLY A 15 -19.47 -7.93 -3.78
N SER A 16 -18.48 -8.81 -3.79
CA SER A 16 -17.50 -8.97 -2.71
C SER A 16 -16.08 -9.16 -3.26
N ILE A 17 -15.10 -8.76 -2.47
CA ILE A 17 -13.68 -8.85 -2.74
C ILE A 17 -13.06 -9.68 -1.62
N ILE A 18 -12.63 -10.91 -1.94
CA ILE A 18 -12.01 -11.82 -0.98
C ILE A 18 -10.51 -11.87 -1.25
N VAL A 19 -9.71 -11.51 -0.24
CA VAL A 19 -8.24 -11.57 -0.29
C VAL A 19 -7.77 -12.37 0.91
N ASN A 20 -6.94 -13.39 0.68
CA ASN A 20 -6.43 -14.28 1.74
C ASN A 20 -7.54 -14.87 2.64
N GLY A 21 -8.73 -15.12 2.08
CA GLY A 21 -9.89 -15.63 2.81
C GLY A 21 -10.67 -14.60 3.63
N GLU A 22 -10.28 -13.32 3.62
CA GLU A 22 -11.00 -12.21 4.28
C GLU A 22 -11.77 -11.37 3.25
N ASP A 23 -13.03 -11.05 3.55
CA ASP A 23 -13.82 -10.10 2.76
C ASP A 23 -13.38 -8.66 3.09
N ILE A 24 -12.73 -8.01 2.13
CA ILE A 24 -12.19 -6.65 2.29
C ILE A 24 -13.14 -5.56 1.79
N THR A 25 -14.30 -5.92 1.23
CA THR A 25 -15.22 -5.02 0.49
C THR A 25 -15.70 -3.85 1.34
N ARG A 26 -15.84 -4.07 2.65
CA ARG A 26 -16.38 -3.07 3.60
C ARG A 26 -15.39 -2.66 4.67
N LEU A 27 -14.11 -3.03 4.53
CA LEU A 27 -13.09 -2.59 5.48
C LEU A 27 -12.93 -1.08 5.41
N GLN A 28 -12.77 -0.47 6.59
CA GLN A 28 -12.57 0.96 6.76
C GLN A 28 -11.53 1.25 7.85
N GLY A 29 -11.02 2.48 7.85
CA GLY A 29 -10.13 3.01 8.89
C GLY A 29 -8.91 2.12 9.17
N LYS A 30 -8.67 1.81 10.45
CA LYS A 30 -7.51 1.02 10.90
C LYS A 30 -7.49 -0.39 10.32
N LYS A 31 -8.65 -1.04 10.17
CA LYS A 31 -8.73 -2.40 9.60
C LYS A 31 -8.29 -2.40 8.13
N LEU A 32 -8.79 -1.44 7.35
CA LEU A 32 -8.37 -1.28 5.96
C LEU A 32 -6.87 -0.97 5.84
N ARG A 33 -6.34 -0.08 6.69
CA ARG A 33 -4.91 0.23 6.73
C ARG A 33 -4.06 -1.01 7.01
N LYS A 34 -4.48 -1.87 7.95
CA LYS A 34 -3.80 -3.13 8.25
C LYS A 34 -3.89 -4.13 7.08
N SER A 35 -5.06 -4.23 6.45
CA SER A 35 -5.28 -5.10 5.29
C SER A 35 -4.33 -4.77 4.13
N ARG A 36 -4.14 -3.47 3.84
CA ARG A 36 -3.20 -3.01 2.80
C ARG A 36 -1.74 -3.40 3.05
N GLN A 37 -1.33 -3.83 4.24
CA GLN A 37 0.02 -4.39 4.44
C GLN A 37 0.23 -5.71 3.69
N GLN A 38 -0.84 -6.44 3.41
CA GLN A 38 -0.78 -7.77 2.81
C GLN A 38 -0.76 -7.74 1.27
N TYR A 39 -1.18 -6.63 0.66
CA TYR A 39 -1.25 -6.47 -0.79
C TYR A 39 -0.96 -5.01 -1.19
N GLN A 40 -0.12 -4.84 -2.20
CA GLN A 40 0.29 -3.54 -2.72
C GLN A 40 0.16 -3.54 -4.25
N MET A 41 -0.19 -2.38 -4.81
CA MET A 41 -0.30 -2.21 -6.25
C MET A 41 1.06 -1.91 -6.84
N ILE A 42 1.41 -2.61 -7.92
CA ILE A 42 2.57 -2.30 -8.75
C ILE A 42 2.05 -1.69 -10.06
N PHE A 43 2.53 -0.48 -10.38
CA PHE A 43 2.13 0.22 -11.59
C PHE A 43 2.97 -0.26 -12.78
N GLN A 44 2.33 -0.35 -13.95
CA GLN A 44 3.01 -0.74 -15.20
C GLN A 44 4.00 0.33 -15.67
N ASP A 45 3.71 1.60 -15.42
CA ASP A 45 4.65 2.71 -15.59
C ASP A 45 5.29 3.04 -14.22
N PRO A 46 6.51 2.54 -13.96
CA PRO A 46 7.19 2.82 -12.70
C PRO A 46 7.62 4.28 -12.59
N TYR A 47 7.87 4.99 -13.69
CA TYR A 47 8.35 6.37 -13.66
C TYR A 47 7.29 7.33 -13.14
N ALA A 48 6.03 7.11 -13.52
CA ALA A 48 4.91 7.89 -13.01
C ALA A 48 4.69 7.74 -11.49
N SER A 49 5.23 6.68 -10.88
CA SER A 49 5.12 6.42 -9.44
C SER A 49 6.26 6.99 -8.60
N LEU A 50 7.36 7.43 -9.24
CA LEU A 50 8.52 8.00 -8.58
C LEU A 50 8.45 9.53 -8.59
N ASN A 51 8.63 10.14 -7.42
CA ASN A 51 8.76 11.58 -7.33
C ASN A 51 10.24 11.97 -7.54
N PRO A 52 10.60 12.66 -8.63
CA PRO A 52 12.00 13.01 -8.93
C PRO A 52 12.60 13.99 -7.91
N MET A 53 11.78 14.62 -7.07
CA MET A 53 12.23 15.50 -5.98
C MET A 53 12.58 14.74 -4.69
N GLN A 54 12.41 13.41 -4.65
CA GLN A 54 12.73 12.58 -3.49
C GLN A 54 13.93 11.68 -3.78
N MET A 55 14.76 11.41 -2.76
CA MET A 55 15.85 10.45 -2.91
C MET A 55 15.28 9.05 -3.05
N VAL A 56 15.97 8.19 -3.82
CA VAL A 56 15.57 6.79 -4.02
C VAL A 56 15.42 6.06 -2.67
N GLY A 57 16.33 6.30 -1.72
CA GLY A 57 16.25 5.71 -0.38
C GLY A 57 15.02 6.18 0.42
N ASP A 58 14.58 7.42 0.24
CA ASP A 58 13.36 7.93 0.88
C ASP A 58 12.11 7.25 0.32
N ILE A 59 12.07 7.03 -1.00
CA ILE A 59 10.97 6.33 -1.67
C ILE A 59 10.90 4.86 -1.23
N ILE A 60 12.04 4.17 -1.19
CA ILE A 60 12.11 2.76 -0.78
C ILE A 60 11.81 2.59 0.72
N SER A 61 12.15 3.56 1.55
CA SER A 61 11.90 3.52 3.01
C SER A 61 10.46 3.87 3.40
N GLU A 62 9.68 4.51 2.53
CA GLU A 62 8.31 4.96 2.82
C GLU A 62 7.38 3.83 3.33
N PRO A 63 7.35 2.63 2.73
CA PRO A 63 6.53 1.52 3.24
C PRO A 63 6.95 1.07 4.65
N ILE A 64 8.26 1.08 4.94
CA ILE A 64 8.81 0.70 6.25
C ILE A 64 8.37 1.69 7.32
N LEU A 65 8.48 2.99 7.03
CA LEU A 65 8.02 4.08 7.91
C LEU A 65 6.51 3.98 8.18
N ASN A 66 5.72 3.69 7.14
CA ASN A 66 4.27 3.65 7.22
C ASN A 66 3.72 2.46 8.04
N TYR A 67 4.49 1.36 8.13
CA TYR A 67 3.98 0.10 8.68
C TYR A 67 4.80 -0.51 9.82
N LYS A 68 6.14 -0.42 9.82
CA LYS A 68 6.98 -1.03 10.86
C LYS A 68 7.35 -0.06 11.99
N LYS A 69 7.20 1.25 11.81
CA LYS A 69 7.56 2.30 12.81
C LYS A 69 8.96 2.12 13.41
N LEU A 70 9.94 1.73 12.58
CA LEU A 70 11.31 1.55 13.01
C LEU A 70 12.02 2.90 13.24
N PRO A 71 13.03 2.98 14.11
CA PRO A 71 13.91 4.14 14.22
C PRO A 71 14.64 4.40 12.90
N LYS A 72 14.90 5.68 12.59
CA LYS A 72 15.57 6.08 11.33
C LYS A 72 16.91 5.38 11.09
N GLU A 73 17.69 5.17 12.14
CA GLU A 73 18.99 4.48 12.06
C GLU A 73 18.88 3.02 11.63
N GLU A 74 17.77 2.36 11.97
CA GLU A 74 17.53 0.97 11.60
C GLU A 74 17.03 0.87 10.16
N ILE A 75 16.19 1.82 9.73
CA ILE A 75 15.70 1.92 8.36
C ILE A 75 16.85 2.12 7.36
N LYS A 76 17.82 2.97 7.71
CA LYS A 76 19.01 3.21 6.89
C LYS A 76 19.91 1.97 6.72
N LYS A 77 19.74 0.93 7.54
CA LYS A 77 20.44 -0.36 7.37
C LYS A 77 19.64 -1.34 6.50
N GLU A 78 18.32 -1.19 6.42
CA GLU A 78 17.43 -2.02 5.59
C GLU A 78 17.38 -1.56 4.12
N VAL A 79 17.73 -0.29 3.84
CA VAL A 79 17.67 0.36 2.51
C VAL A 79 19.06 0.76 2.03
#